data_AF-A0A1F7FWV7-F1
#
_entry.id   AF-A0A1F7FWV7-F1
#
_cell.length_a   1.000
_cell.length_b   1.000
_cell.length_c   1.000
_cell.angle_alpha   90.00
_cell.angle_beta   90.00
_cell.angle_gamma   90.00
#
_symmetry.space_group_name_H-M   'P 1'
#
loop_
_entity.id
_entity.type
_entity.pdbx_description
1 polymer ?
#
loop_
_entity_poly.entity_id
_entity_poly.type
_entity_poly.pdbx_seq_one_letter_code
_entity_poly.pdbx_strand_id
1 'polypeptide(L)'
;MAFTIPEKLHFICVHCAGEFALRARAISGREQLTCPFCSEQMNWLEALDYGIRREILAQVKEKIVQLVWRVKQSEGIREEEISAEVLERVMRQAFGQDEGE
;
A
#
# COMPACT_ATOMS: atom_id res chain seq x y z
N MET A 1 -15.88 -6.40 9.37
CA MET A 1 -15.11 -5.90 10.53
C MET A 1 -14.37 -4.65 10.07
N ALA A 2 -14.46 -3.54 10.81
CA ALA A 2 -13.72 -2.33 10.46
C ALA A 2 -12.27 -2.47 10.94
N PHE A 3 -11.32 -2.49 10.00
CA PHE A 3 -9.91 -2.41 10.35
C PHE A 3 -9.61 -1.03 10.91
N THR A 4 -9.04 -1.00 12.10
CA THR A 4 -8.61 0.25 12.72
C THR A 4 -7.11 0.30 12.53
N ILE A 5 -6.61 1.32 11.82
CA ILE A 5 -5.16 1.50 11.67
C ILE A 5 -4.57 1.67 13.07
N PRO A 6 -3.59 0.86 13.48
CA PRO A 6 -2.94 1.00 14.78
C PRO A 6 -2.39 2.43 14.97
N GLU A 7 -2.49 3.00 16.18
CA GLU A 7 -1.97 4.35 16.44
C GLU A 7 -0.45 4.42 16.18
N LYS A 8 0.26 3.31 16.42
CA LYS A 8 1.68 3.11 16.14
C LYS A 8 1.87 1.96 15.16
N LEU A 9 2.67 2.21 14.15
CA LEU A 9 3.09 1.23 13.16
C LEU A 9 4.55 0.88 13.40
N HIS A 10 4.86 -0.40 13.28
CA HIS A 10 6.23 -0.92 13.39
C HIS A 10 6.82 -1.05 12.00
N PHE A 11 8.07 -0.60 11.87
CA PHE A 11 8.83 -0.60 10.64
C PHE A 11 10.18 -1.28 10.85
N ILE A 12 10.64 -1.96 9.82
CA ILE A 12 11.94 -2.61 9.72
C ILE A 12 12.64 -1.98 8.53
N CYS A 13 13.79 -1.34 8.77
CA CYS A 13 14.56 -0.71 7.70
C CYS A 13 15.12 -1.75 6.73
N VAL A 14 14.86 -1.58 5.43
CA VAL A 14 15.38 -2.48 4.38
C VAL A 14 16.91 -2.40 4.19
N HIS A 15 17.54 -1.31 4.62
CA HIS A 15 18.97 -1.08 4.43
C HIS A 15 19.82 -1.57 5.62
N CYS A 16 19.33 -1.38 6.84
CA CYS A 16 20.11 -1.66 8.05
C CYS A 16 19.43 -2.64 9.02
N ALA A 17 18.27 -3.20 8.65
CA ALA A 17 17.44 -4.06 9.49
C ALA A 17 17.04 -3.44 10.85
N GLY A 18 17.17 -2.11 11.00
CA GLY A 18 16.82 -1.40 12.22
C GLY A 18 15.32 -1.31 12.41
N GLU A 19 14.83 -1.72 13.58
CA GLU A 19 13.41 -1.68 13.93
C GLU A 19 13.04 -0.39 14.66
N PHE A 20 11.99 0.28 14.22
CA PHE A 20 11.49 1.50 14.85
C PHE A 20 9.98 1.63 14.67
N ALA A 21 9.35 2.42 15.54
CA ALA A 21 7.91 2.63 15.50
C ALA A 21 7.59 4.12 15.29
N LEU A 22 6.65 4.39 14.39
CA LEU A 22 6.13 5.74 14.13
C LEU A 22 4.62 5.77 14.35
N ARG A 23 4.07 6.94 14.68
CA ARG A 23 2.62 7.11 14.72
C ARG A 23 2.06 7.06 13.30
N ALA A 24 0.89 6.45 13.09
CA ALA A 24 0.26 6.36 11.76
C ALA A 24 0.06 7.75 11.11
N ARG A 25 -0.22 8.79 11.90
CA ARG A 25 -0.33 10.17 11.40
C ARG A 25 0.98 10.74 10.82
N ALA A 26 2.13 10.22 11.24
CA ALA A 26 3.44 10.70 10.79
C ALA A 26 3.77 10.25 9.35
N ILE A 27 3.11 9.21 8.85
CA ILE A 27 3.24 8.72 7.47
C ILE A 27 2.11 9.19 6.55
N SER A 28 1.13 9.91 7.08
CA SER A 28 0.00 10.40 6.28
C SER A 28 0.49 11.34 5.18
N GLY A 29 0.15 11.03 3.93
CA GLY A 29 0.55 11.83 2.76
C GLY A 29 2.03 11.70 2.37
N ARG A 30 2.76 10.72 2.91
CA ARG A 30 4.15 10.44 2.55
C ARG A 30 4.24 9.13 1.79
N GLU A 31 5.12 9.08 0.79
CA GLU A 31 5.50 7.82 0.10
C GLU A 31 6.78 7.24 0.68
N GLN A 32 7.65 8.11 1.19
CA GLN A 32 8.95 7.74 1.73
C GLN A 32 9.06 8.07 3.22
N LEU A 33 9.89 7.28 3.90
CA LEU A 33 10.31 7.49 5.27
C LEU A 33 11.84 7.52 5.34
N THR A 34 12.39 8.15 6.37
CA THR A 34 13.83 8.15 6.64
C THR A 34 14.13 7.27 7.85
N CYS A 35 15.07 6.33 7.70
CA CYS A 35 15.52 5.49 8.81
C CYS A 35 16.15 6.34 9.91
N PRO A 36 15.75 6.21 11.19
CA PRO A 36 16.41 6.93 12.27
C PRO A 36 17.82 6.42 12.58
N PHE A 37 18.20 5.24 12.08
CA PHE A 37 19.50 4.61 12.37
C PHE A 37 20.54 4.86 11.27
N CYS A 38 20.20 4.58 10.01
CA CYS A 38 21.11 4.74 8.87
C CYS A 38 20.86 6.00 8.04
N SER A 39 19.82 6.79 8.35
CA SER A 39 19.41 7.99 7.60
C SER A 39 19.03 7.75 6.12
N GLU A 40 18.97 6.50 5.67
CA GLU A 40 18.52 6.15 4.33
C GLU A 40 17.01 6.33 4.15
N GLN A 41 16.61 6.70 2.94
CA GLN A 41 15.22 6.79 2.54
C GLN A 41 14.71 5.42 2.05
N MET A 42 13.44 5.13 2.35
CA MET A 42 12.78 3.89 1.91
C MET A 42 11.28 4.10 1.79
N ASN A 43 10.64 3.27 0.96
CA ASN A 43 9.19 3.23 0.88
C ASN A 43 8.62 2.72 2.21
N TRP A 44 7.68 3.46 2.80
CA TRP A 44 7.12 3.10 4.12
C TRP A 44 6.28 1.83 4.09
N LEU A 45 5.67 1.51 2.94
CA LEU A 45 4.87 0.30 2.79
C LEU A 45 5.77 -0.94 2.73
N GLU A 46 6.97 -0.82 2.16
CA GLU A 46 7.95 -1.91 2.09
C GLU A 46 8.64 -2.16 3.42
N ALA A 47 8.94 -1.08 4.15
CA ALA A 47 9.54 -1.13 5.48
C ALA A 47 8.54 -1.58 6.56
N LEU A 48 7.26 -1.77 6.23
CA LEU A 48 6.24 -2.12 7.19
C LEU A 48 6.30 -3.61 7.54
N ASP A 49 5.93 -3.96 8.78
CA ASP A 49 5.75 -5.38 9.16
C ASP A 49 4.87 -6.13 8.14
N TYR A 50 5.29 -7.35 7.79
CA TYR A 50 4.65 -8.14 6.73
C TYR A 50 3.16 -8.40 7.00
N GLY A 51 2.79 -8.65 8.25
CA GLY A 51 1.40 -8.92 8.62
C GLY A 51 0.52 -7.71 8.36
N ILE A 52 0.93 -6.54 8.86
CA ILE A 52 0.19 -5.30 8.69
C ILE A 52 0.21 -4.85 7.21
N ARG A 53 1.34 -5.00 6.51
CA ARG A 53 1.46 -4.69 5.07
C ARG A 53 0.43 -5.49 4.26
N ARG A 54 0.31 -6.79 4.52
CA ARG A 54 -0.65 -7.68 3.85
C ARG A 54 -2.08 -7.24 4.10
N GLU A 55 -2.43 -6.90 5.33
CA GLU A 55 -3.78 -6.45 5.69
C GLU A 55 -4.16 -5.11 5.05
N ILE A 56 -3.22 -4.15 5.02
CA ILE A 56 -3.41 -2.86 4.35
C ILE A 56 -3.64 -3.07 2.85
N LEU A 57 -2.78 -3.86 2.19
CA LEU A 57 -2.89 -4.13 0.76
C LEU A 57 -4.20 -4.83 0.40
N ALA A 58 -4.65 -5.80 1.20
CA ALA A 58 -5.91 -6.51 0.98
C ALA A 58 -7.11 -5.54 1.01
N GLN A 59 -7.14 -4.62 1.97
CA GLN A 59 -8.23 -3.65 2.08
C GLN A 59 -8.18 -2.57 1.01
N VAL A 60 -6.99 -2.09 0.64
CA VAL A 60 -6.83 -1.15 -0.46
C VAL A 60 -7.34 -1.77 -1.75
N LYS A 61 -6.99 -3.04 -2.02
CA LYS A 61 -7.49 -3.79 -3.17
C LYS A 61 -9.01 -3.89 -3.16
N GLU A 62 -9.62 -4.27 -2.02
CA GLU A 62 -11.08 -4.35 -1.88
C GLU A 62 -11.76 -2.99 -2.15
N LYS A 63 -11.23 -1.91 -1.57
CA LYS A 63 -11.79 -0.56 -1.78
C LYS A 63 -11.64 -0.07 -3.20
N ILE A 64 -10.52 -0.35 -3.87
CA ILE A 64 -10.31 -0.01 -5.28
C ILE A 64 -11.34 -0.76 -6.14
N VAL A 65 -11.54 -2.06 -5.91
CA VAL A 65 -12.56 -2.85 -6.64
C VAL A 65 -13.95 -2.23 -6.46
N GLN A 66 -14.33 -1.87 -5.23
CA GLN A 66 -15.61 -1.22 -4.95
C GLN A 66 -15.74 0.15 -5.64
N LEU A 67 -14.68 0.96 -5.64
CA LEU A 67 -14.67 2.27 -6.30
C LEU A 67 -14.82 2.12 -7.81
N VAL A 68 -14.06 1.22 -8.42
CA VAL A 68 -14.14 0.95 -9.85
C VAL A 68 -15.53 0.45 -10.24
N TRP A 69 -16.14 -0.43 -9.43
CA TRP A 69 -17.51 -0.88 -9.64
C TRP A 69 -18.52 0.28 -9.59
N ARG A 70 -18.39 1.18 -8.61
CA ARG A 70 -19.25 2.37 -8.53
C ARG A 70 -19.08 3.29 -9.74
N VAL A 71 -17.85 3.52 -10.20
CA VAL A 71 -17.56 4.33 -11.40
C VAL A 71 -18.21 3.71 -12.63
N LYS A 72 -18.08 2.40 -12.82
CA LYS A 72 -18.74 1.67 -13.92
C LYS A 72 -20.26 1.83 -13.90
N GLN A 73 -20.88 1.72 -12.71
CA GLN A 73 -22.31 1.94 -12.57
C GLN A 73 -22.73 3.38 -12.89
N SER A 74 -21.96 4.38 -12.47
CA SER A 74 -22.27 5.78 -12.76
C SER A 74 -22.10 6.16 -14.23
N GLU A 75 -21.18 5.51 -14.94
CA GLU A 75 -20.90 5.80 -16.36
C GLU A 75 -21.71 4.93 -17.33
N GLY A 76 -22.56 4.02 -16.84
CA GLY A 76 -23.36 3.13 -17.68
C GLY A 76 -22.53 2.16 -18.53
N ILE A 77 -21.28 1.92 -18.12
CA ILE A 77 -20.34 1.02 -18.81
C ILE A 77 -20.82 -0.42 -18.57
N ARG A 78 -21.24 -1.10 -19.64
CA ARG A 78 -21.59 -2.54 -19.61
C ARG A 78 -20.37 -3.34 -19.20
N GLU A 79 -20.56 -4.42 -18.44
CA GLU A 79 -19.52 -5.31 -17.93
C GLU A 79 -18.66 -5.90 -19.06
N GLU A 80 -17.67 -5.15 -19.53
CA GLU A 80 -16.45 -5.75 -20.03
C GLU A 80 -15.58 -5.97 -18.81
N GLU A 81 -15.39 -7.25 -18.50
CA GLU A 81 -14.58 -7.78 -17.41
C GLU A 81 -13.35 -6.91 -17.22
N ILE A 82 -13.23 -6.28 -16.04
CA ILE A 82 -11.91 -5.82 -15.63
C ILE A 82 -11.14 -7.11 -15.42
N SER A 83 -10.41 -7.54 -16.46
CA SER A 83 -9.57 -8.73 -16.36
C SER A 83 -8.65 -8.51 -15.17
N ALA A 84 -8.34 -9.59 -14.45
CA ALA A 84 -7.42 -9.54 -13.31
C ALA A 84 -6.11 -8.79 -13.68
N GLU A 85 -5.73 -8.83 -14.96
CA GLU A 85 -4.58 -8.13 -15.53
C GLU A 85 -4.68 -6.60 -15.48
N VAL A 86 -5.87 -6.00 -15.66
CA VAL A 86 -6.03 -4.54 -15.54
C VAL A 86 -5.86 -4.12 -14.08
N LEU A 87 -6.40 -4.91 -13.15
CA LEU A 87 -6.25 -4.65 -11.73
C LEU A 87 -4.79 -4.82 -11.28
N GLU A 88 -4.12 -5.87 -11.76
CA GLU A 88 -2.68 -6.06 -11.56
C GLU A 88 -1.84 -4.94 -12.17
N ARG A 89 -2.18 -4.46 -13.37
CA ARG A 89 -1.47 -3.37 -14.04
C ARG A 89 -1.60 -2.07 -13.25
N VAL A 90 -2.80 -1.73 -12.76
CA VAL A 90 -3.02 -0.56 -11.91
C VAL A 90 -2.28 -0.69 -10.58
N MET A 91 -2.30 -1.87 -9.95
CA MET A 91 -1.56 -2.11 -8.71
C MET A 91 -0.04 -2.02 -8.95
N ARG A 92 0.48 -2.56 -10.04
CA ARG A 92 1.90 -2.49 -10.40
C ARG A 92 2.34 -1.05 -10.69
N GLN A 93 1.50 -0.26 -11.34
CA GLN A 93 1.80 1.13 -11.69
C GLN A 93 1.68 2.09 -10.49
N ALA A 94 0.77 1.81 -9.55
CA ALA A 94 0.58 2.62 -8.34
C ALA A 94 1.54 2.27 -7.21
N PHE A 95 2.03 1.03 -7.16
CA PHE A 95 2.88 0.53 -6.07
C PHE A 95 4.25 0.04 -6.52
N GLY A 96 4.63 0.27 -7.79
CA GLY A 96 5.99 0.12 -8.31
C GLY A 96 6.68 -1.18 -7.90
N GLN A 97 6.32 -2.31 -8.53
CA GLN A 97 7.27 -3.41 -8.66
C GLN A 97 8.01 -3.27 -9.98
N ASP A 98 9.08 -2.47 -9.97
CA ASP A 98 10.23 -2.72 -10.84
C ASP A 98 10.98 -3.92 -10.22
N GLU A 99 10.49 -5.14 -10.49
CA GLU A 99 11.39 -6.30 -10.53
C GLU A 99 11.99 -6.30 -11.93
N GLY A 100 12.97 -5.41 -12.11
CA GLY A 100 13.92 -5.46 -13.20
C GLY A 100 15.01 -6.49 -12.87
N GLU A 101 15.15 -7.45 -13.78
CA GLU A 101 16.32 -8.30 -14.07
C GLU A 101 16.75 -9.37 -13.05
#